data_AF-A0A9P6UHH4-F1
#
_entry.id   AF-A0A9P6UHH4-F1
#
_cell.length_a   1.000
_cell.length_b   1.000
_cell.length_c   1.000
_cell.angle_alpha   90.00
_cell.angle_beta   90.00
_cell.angle_gamma   90.00
#
_symmetry.space_group_name_H-M   'P 1'
#
loop_
_entity.id
_entity.type
_entity.pdbx_description
1 polymer ?
#
loop_
_entity_poly.entity_id
_entity_poly.type
_entity_poly.pdbx_seq_one_letter_code
_entity_poly.pdbx_strand_id
1 'polypeptide(L)'
;IRHYIEKYIDKNASHWKVEDYVQAFDRIPGLQDLVRNPFLLNLSLRVLPDMVNLGSNLSSTNITRVELYDKFVKQWVDRGIVRLHDKKLSGDDATAFEDLCSDGFFENAIGFIKDLSVFIFENQDGAPVVEYSPLRDKNKWQHAFFSQVDGKHLLREACPIIRIGSSNQYRFIHRSVLEYGLARA
;
A
#
# COMPACT_ATOMS: atom_id res chain seq x y z
N ILE A 1 14.54 0.22 19.10
CA ILE A 1 13.15 0.51 18.64
C ILE A 1 12.68 1.89 19.12
N ARG A 2 12.70 2.23 20.42
CA ARG A 2 12.27 3.57 20.94
C ARG A 2 12.79 4.77 20.13
N HIS A 3 14.11 4.88 19.94
CA HIS A 3 14.72 5.96 19.12
C HIS A 3 14.16 6.06 17.68
N TYR A 4 13.76 4.93 17.10
CA TYR A 4 13.13 4.91 15.78
C TYR A 4 11.69 5.46 15.83
N ILE A 5 10.95 5.14 16.90
CA ILE A 5 9.60 5.66 17.14
C ILE A 5 9.64 7.18 17.36
N GLU A 6 10.59 7.67 18.15
CA GLU A 6 10.79 9.12 18.38
C GLU A 6 10.98 9.85 17.04
N LYS A 7 11.94 9.40 16.22
CA LYS A 7 12.16 9.95 14.88
C LYS A 7 10.94 9.86 13.97
N TYR A 8 10.14 8.80 14.10
CA TYR A 8 8.91 8.65 13.33
C TYR A 8 7.85 9.67 13.75
N ILE A 9 7.64 9.86 15.05
CA ILE A 9 6.68 10.82 15.60
C ILE A 9 7.06 12.24 15.15
N ASP A 10 8.33 12.62 15.31
CA ASP A 10 8.84 13.94 14.91
C ASP A 10 8.59 14.23 13.43
N LYS A 11 8.75 13.22 12.56
CA LYS A 11 8.60 13.36 11.12
C LYS A 11 7.14 13.36 10.64
N ASN A 12 6.26 12.62 11.30
CA ASN A 12 4.91 12.34 10.80
C ASN A 12 3.79 12.98 11.65
N ALA A 13 4.14 13.75 12.68
CA ALA A 13 3.17 14.42 13.57
C ALA A 13 2.09 13.46 14.11
N SER A 14 2.51 12.26 14.52
CA SER A 14 1.63 11.26 15.14
C SER A 14 1.04 11.80 16.44
N HIS A 15 -0.25 11.55 16.68
CA HIS A 15 -0.91 11.90 17.94
C HIS A 15 -0.57 10.92 19.08
N TRP A 16 -0.17 9.69 18.76
CA TRP A 16 0.41 8.75 19.72
C TRP A 16 1.85 9.15 20.08
N LYS A 17 2.18 9.05 21.37
CA LYS A 17 3.52 9.19 21.96
C LYS A 17 4.29 7.88 21.91
N VAL A 18 5.59 7.92 22.22
CA VAL A 18 6.46 6.74 22.23
C VAL A 18 5.89 5.66 23.17
N GLU A 19 5.40 6.06 24.33
CA GLU A 19 4.84 5.19 25.35
C GLU A 19 3.58 4.46 24.86
N ASP A 20 2.76 5.11 24.04
CA ASP A 20 1.55 4.52 23.47
C ASP A 20 1.90 3.34 22.55
N TYR A 21 2.91 3.51 21.69
CA TYR A 21 3.41 2.44 20.83
C TYR A 21 4.06 1.31 21.63
N VAL A 22 4.89 1.64 22.63
CA VAL A 22 5.52 0.63 23.49
C VAL A 22 4.45 -0.17 24.24
N GLN A 23 3.44 0.50 24.78
CA GLN A 23 2.31 -0.15 25.45
C GLN A 23 1.54 -1.08 24.49
N ALA A 24 1.27 -0.64 23.27
CA ALA A 24 0.61 -1.49 22.27
C ALA A 24 1.46 -2.72 21.92
N PHE A 25 2.76 -2.54 21.67
CA PHE A 25 3.67 -3.65 21.33
C PHE A 25 3.78 -4.69 22.44
N ASP A 26 3.78 -4.25 23.69
CA ASP A 26 3.93 -5.14 24.85
C ASP A 26 2.61 -5.85 25.23
N ARG A 27 1.46 -5.21 25.01
CA ARG A 27 0.15 -5.72 25.48
C ARG A 27 -0.68 -6.44 24.43
N ILE A 28 -0.45 -6.19 23.14
CA ILE A 28 -1.14 -6.88 22.05
C ILE A 28 -0.38 -8.17 21.73
N PRO A 29 -1.00 -9.35 21.91
CA PRO A 29 -0.32 -10.62 21.67
C PRO A 29 0.30 -10.73 20.27
N GLY A 30 1.56 -11.16 20.19
CA GLY A 30 2.28 -11.37 18.93
C GLY A 30 2.75 -10.10 18.21
N LEU A 31 2.31 -8.91 18.61
CA LEU A 31 2.67 -7.66 17.94
C LEU A 31 4.17 -7.34 18.09
N GLN A 32 4.76 -7.61 19.26
CA GLN A 32 6.19 -7.42 19.50
C GLN A 32 7.06 -8.19 18.50
N ASP A 33 6.70 -9.43 18.19
CA ASP A 33 7.44 -10.25 17.23
C ASP A 33 7.24 -9.77 15.79
N LEU A 34 6.03 -9.27 15.48
CA LEU A 34 5.71 -8.71 14.18
C LEU A 34 6.55 -7.46 13.88
N VAL A 35 6.73 -6.56 14.86
CA VAL A 35 7.50 -5.32 14.70
C VAL A 35 9.02 -5.50 14.80
N ARG A 36 9.52 -6.74 14.97
CA ARG A 36 10.95 -7.03 14.78
C ARG A 36 11.39 -6.86 13.32
N ASN A 37 10.48 -7.01 12.36
CA ASN A 37 10.75 -6.70 10.96
C ASN A 37 10.67 -5.17 10.75
N PRO A 38 11.74 -4.51 10.24
CA PRO A 38 11.76 -3.05 10.11
C PRO A 38 10.65 -2.45 9.24
N PHE A 39 10.21 -3.16 8.20
CA PHE A 39 9.11 -2.70 7.35
C PHE A 39 7.77 -2.80 8.09
N LEU A 40 7.53 -3.91 8.79
CA LEU A 40 6.34 -4.07 9.62
C LEU A 40 6.32 -3.11 10.80
N LEU A 41 7.47 -2.79 11.40
CA LEU A 41 7.56 -1.71 12.40
C LEU A 41 7.08 -0.38 11.80
N ASN A 42 7.63 0.03 10.65
CA ASN A 42 7.23 1.27 9.99
C ASN A 42 5.73 1.31 9.68
N LEU A 43 5.20 0.18 9.22
CA LEU A 43 3.79 0.04 8.88
C LEU A 43 2.91 0.08 10.13
N SER A 44 3.26 -0.64 11.20
CA SER A 44 2.59 -0.60 12.50
C SER A 44 2.56 0.81 13.09
N LEU A 45 3.67 1.54 13.05
CA LEU A 45 3.71 2.94 13.52
C LEU A 45 2.74 3.85 12.76
N ARG A 46 2.42 3.51 11.51
CA ARG A 46 1.47 4.27 10.69
C ARG A 46 0.02 3.89 10.94
N VAL A 47 -0.27 2.61 11.17
CA VAL A 47 -1.66 2.13 11.17
C VAL A 47 -2.24 1.91 12.56
N LEU A 48 -1.41 1.60 13.57
CA LEU A 48 -1.89 1.29 14.92
C LEU A 48 -2.73 2.40 15.56
N PRO A 49 -2.39 3.70 15.41
CA PRO A 49 -3.21 4.76 15.98
C PRO A 49 -4.68 4.74 15.53
N ASP A 50 -4.94 4.22 14.33
CA ASP A 50 -6.29 4.12 13.77
C ASP A 50 -6.94 2.74 14.01
N MET A 51 -6.20 1.78 14.56
CA MET A 51 -6.66 0.40 14.77
C MET A 51 -6.89 0.08 16.25
N VAL A 52 -6.21 0.80 17.15
CA VAL A 52 -6.13 0.44 18.56
C VAL A 52 -6.70 1.56 19.41
N ASN A 53 -7.64 1.20 20.27
CA ASN A 53 -8.05 2.06 21.38
C ASN A 53 -7.28 1.66 22.65
N LEU A 54 -6.34 2.50 23.08
CA LEU A 54 -5.51 2.25 24.27
C LEU A 54 -6.32 2.17 25.58
N GLY A 55 -7.54 2.72 25.61
CA GLY A 55 -8.46 2.61 26.75
C GLY A 55 -9.19 1.26 26.85
N SER A 56 -9.02 0.38 25.86
CA SER A 56 -9.65 -0.94 25.83
C SER A 56 -8.73 -2.05 26.34
N ASN A 57 -9.27 -3.27 26.52
CA ASN A 57 -8.45 -4.42 26.89
C ASN A 57 -7.59 -4.89 25.70
N LEU A 58 -6.36 -4.40 25.64
CA LEU A 58 -5.41 -4.74 24.57
C LEU A 58 -5.03 -6.22 24.51
N SER A 59 -5.15 -6.97 25.61
CA SER A 59 -4.84 -8.41 25.63
C SER A 59 -5.84 -9.26 24.85
N SER A 60 -7.06 -8.75 24.65
CA SER A 60 -8.08 -9.36 23.77
C SER A 60 -8.01 -8.84 22.33
N THR A 61 -7.20 -7.81 22.06
CA THR A 61 -6.98 -7.31 20.71
C THR A 61 -6.05 -8.26 19.98
N ASN A 62 -6.49 -8.80 18.85
CA ASN A 62 -5.63 -9.56 17.95
C ASN A 62 -5.29 -8.69 16.74
N ILE A 63 -4.01 -8.53 16.45
CA ILE A 63 -3.56 -7.84 15.24
C ILE A 63 -2.67 -8.78 14.46
N THR A 64 -3.23 -9.26 13.36
CA THR A 64 -2.52 -10.10 12.41
C THR A 64 -1.70 -9.26 11.44
N ARG A 65 -0.71 -9.91 10.81
CA ARG A 65 0.05 -9.32 9.71
C ARG A 65 -0.87 -8.86 8.57
N VAL A 66 -1.91 -9.64 8.26
CA VAL A 66 -2.86 -9.33 7.18
C VAL A 66 -3.65 -8.06 7.49
N GLU A 67 -4.16 -7.90 8.71
CA GLU A 67 -4.92 -6.71 9.11
C GLU A 67 -4.07 -5.43 9.07
N LEU A 68 -2.79 -5.53 9.44
CA LEU A 68 -1.85 -4.43 9.27
C LEU A 68 -1.73 -4.03 7.80
N TYR A 69 -1.51 -5.00 6.90
CA TYR A 69 -1.41 -4.72 5.46
C TYR A 69 -2.73 -4.18 4.88
N ASP A 70 -3.88 -4.73 5.28
CA ASP A 70 -5.20 -4.24 4.86
C ASP A 70 -5.35 -2.76 5.20
N LYS A 71 -5.09 -2.39 6.46
CA LYS A 71 -5.19 -1.00 6.91
C LYS A 71 -4.16 -0.10 6.21
N PHE A 72 -2.95 -0.59 6.02
CA PHE A 72 -1.89 0.14 5.33
C PHE A 72 -2.24 0.44 3.87
N VAL A 73 -2.67 -0.58 3.12
CA VAL A 73 -3.07 -0.44 1.72
C VAL A 73 -4.27 0.48 1.61
N LYS A 74 -5.26 0.34 2.51
CA LYS A 74 -6.39 1.26 2.58
C LYS A 74 -5.95 2.71 2.74
N GLN A 75 -5.18 3.03 3.79
CA GLN A 75 -4.70 4.39 3.99
C GLN A 75 -3.83 4.91 2.83
N TRP A 76 -3.08 4.02 2.16
CA TRP A 76 -2.28 4.39 1.00
C TRP A 76 -3.15 4.78 -0.19
N VAL A 77 -4.14 3.95 -0.52
CA VAL A 77 -5.10 4.19 -1.61
C VAL A 77 -5.95 5.41 -1.31
N ASP A 78 -6.50 5.56 -0.09
CA ASP A 78 -7.27 6.74 0.31
C ASP A 78 -6.49 8.03 0.07
N ARG A 79 -5.21 8.08 0.51
CA ARG A 79 -4.33 9.24 0.24
C ARG A 79 -4.03 9.40 -1.25
N GLY A 80 -3.99 8.31 -2.00
CA GLY A 80 -3.84 8.30 -3.46
C GLY A 80 -5.01 8.97 -4.16
N ILE A 81 -6.22 8.59 -3.80
CA ILE A 81 -7.47 9.17 -4.31
C ILE A 81 -7.51 10.67 -4.02
N VAL A 82 -7.19 11.09 -2.78
CA VAL A 82 -7.11 12.53 -2.43
C VAL A 82 -6.11 13.28 -3.32
N ARG A 83 -4.90 12.73 -3.52
CA ARG A 83 -3.91 13.36 -4.41
C ARG A 83 -4.41 13.45 -5.86
N LEU A 84 -5.10 12.43 -6.37
CA LEU A 84 -5.65 12.44 -7.72
C LEU A 84 -6.77 13.47 -7.87
N HIS A 85 -7.65 13.57 -6.88
CA HIS A 85 -8.68 14.60 -6.81
C HIS A 85 -8.07 16.01 -6.83
N ASP A 86 -7.02 16.25 -6.03
CA ASP A 86 -6.36 17.56 -5.93
C ASP A 86 -5.56 17.94 -7.18
N LYS A 87 -5.20 16.98 -8.04
CA LYS A 87 -4.44 17.22 -9.27
C LYS A 87 -5.21 17.96 -10.36
N LYS A 88 -6.54 18.16 -10.20
CA LYS A 88 -7.41 18.78 -11.21
C LYS A 88 -7.25 18.10 -12.57
N LEU A 89 -7.54 16.79 -12.61
CA LEU A 89 -7.53 15.99 -13.83
C LEU A 89 -8.44 16.62 -14.90
N SER A 90 -8.12 16.39 -16.18
CA SER A 90 -8.92 16.90 -17.31
C SER A 90 -8.95 15.91 -18.46
N GLY A 91 -9.93 16.05 -19.35
CA GLY A 91 -10.15 15.12 -20.46
C GLY A 91 -10.44 13.70 -19.99
N ASP A 92 -9.91 12.73 -20.73
CA ASP A 92 -10.13 11.29 -20.49
C ASP A 92 -9.74 10.85 -19.07
N ASP A 93 -8.73 11.48 -18.46
CA ASP A 93 -8.31 11.18 -17.08
C ASP A 93 -9.35 11.59 -16.04
N ALA A 94 -10.07 12.69 -16.27
CA ALA A 94 -11.14 13.12 -15.37
C ALA A 94 -12.32 12.14 -15.44
N THR A 95 -12.72 11.75 -16.66
CA THR A 95 -13.78 10.76 -16.87
C THR A 95 -13.42 9.41 -16.27
N ALA A 96 -12.21 8.90 -16.55
CA ALA A 96 -11.76 7.63 -15.99
C ALA A 96 -11.68 7.67 -14.45
N PHE A 97 -11.29 8.80 -13.85
CA PHE A 97 -11.30 8.96 -12.40
C PHE A 97 -12.71 8.95 -11.81
N GLU A 98 -13.66 9.64 -12.45
CA GLU A 98 -15.08 9.66 -12.04
C GLU A 98 -15.73 8.27 -12.16
N ASP A 99 -15.44 7.55 -13.24
CA ASP A 99 -15.90 6.17 -13.46
C ASP A 99 -15.35 5.23 -12.36
N LEU A 100 -14.05 5.31 -12.08
CA LEU A 100 -13.42 4.53 -11.00
C LEU A 100 -14.02 4.88 -9.63
N CYS A 101 -14.34 6.14 -9.36
CA CYS A 101 -14.98 6.54 -8.12
C CYS A 101 -16.41 5.98 -8.02
N SER A 102 -17.18 6.02 -9.11
CA SER A 102 -18.56 5.55 -9.16
C SER A 102 -18.66 4.03 -9.00
N ASP A 103 -17.68 3.29 -9.51
CA ASP A 103 -17.60 1.82 -9.42
C ASP A 103 -16.94 1.31 -8.11
N GLY A 104 -16.47 2.21 -7.25
CA GLY A 104 -15.72 1.87 -6.05
C GLY A 104 -14.22 1.84 -6.32
N PHE A 105 -13.58 3.00 -6.14
CA PHE A 105 -12.16 3.16 -6.48
C PHE A 105 -11.28 2.23 -5.63
N PHE A 106 -11.60 2.08 -4.35
CA PHE A 106 -10.81 1.26 -3.44
C PHE A 106 -10.85 -0.21 -3.84
N GLU A 107 -12.01 -0.73 -4.20
CA GLU A 107 -12.24 -2.10 -4.67
C GLU A 107 -11.45 -2.34 -5.96
N ASN A 108 -11.53 -1.40 -6.90
CA ASN A 108 -10.74 -1.43 -8.14
C ASN A 108 -9.23 -1.41 -7.88
N ALA A 109 -8.75 -0.60 -6.93
CA ALA A 109 -7.35 -0.56 -6.53
C ALA A 109 -6.89 -1.87 -5.88
N ILE A 110 -7.72 -2.48 -5.04
CA ILE A 110 -7.44 -3.79 -4.43
C ILE A 110 -7.39 -4.88 -5.50
N GLY A 111 -8.34 -4.91 -6.43
CA GLY A 111 -8.32 -5.82 -7.58
C GLY A 111 -7.04 -5.67 -8.39
N PHE A 112 -6.68 -4.42 -8.73
CA PHE A 112 -5.44 -4.10 -9.44
C PHE A 112 -4.19 -4.62 -8.72
N ILE A 113 -4.09 -4.45 -7.39
CA ILE A 113 -2.95 -4.95 -6.60
C ILE A 113 -2.86 -6.46 -6.63
N LYS A 114 -3.99 -7.16 -6.45
CA LYS A 114 -4.05 -8.64 -6.46
C LYS A 114 -3.66 -9.19 -7.82
N ASP A 115 -4.29 -8.69 -8.88
CA ASP A 115 -4.05 -9.14 -10.25
C ASP A 115 -2.59 -8.89 -10.64
N LEU A 116 -2.07 -7.68 -10.39
CA LEU A 116 -0.67 -7.38 -10.68
C LEU A 116 0.27 -8.32 -9.92
N SER A 117 -0.02 -8.62 -8.65
CA SER A 117 0.77 -9.56 -7.87
C SER A 117 0.76 -10.95 -8.51
N VAL A 118 -0.41 -11.50 -8.87
CA VAL A 118 -0.52 -12.80 -9.56
C VAL A 118 0.32 -12.82 -10.84
N PHE A 119 0.14 -11.82 -11.71
CA PHE A 119 0.85 -11.75 -12.97
C PHE A 119 2.37 -11.65 -12.81
N ILE A 120 2.86 -10.94 -11.78
CA ILE A 120 4.30 -10.89 -11.47
C ILE A 120 4.82 -12.27 -11.07
N PHE A 121 4.08 -13.03 -10.27
CA PHE A 121 4.50 -14.38 -9.89
C PHE A 121 4.47 -15.35 -11.05
N GLU A 122 3.40 -15.35 -11.85
CA GLU A 122 3.25 -16.27 -12.98
C GLU A 122 4.26 -16.00 -14.11
N ASN A 123 4.55 -14.72 -14.39
CA ASN A 123 5.34 -14.35 -15.58
C ASN A 123 6.79 -13.98 -15.27
N GLN A 124 7.15 -13.77 -14.00
CA GLN A 124 8.49 -13.36 -13.59
C GLN A 124 8.99 -14.06 -12.32
N ASP A 125 8.38 -15.17 -11.92
CA ASP A 125 8.77 -15.98 -10.74
C ASP A 125 8.87 -15.14 -9.44
N GLY A 126 7.97 -14.16 -9.32
CA GLY A 126 7.92 -13.26 -8.17
C GLY A 126 9.03 -12.20 -8.14
N ALA A 127 9.79 -12.02 -9.23
CA ALA A 127 10.76 -10.94 -9.34
C ALA A 127 10.05 -9.58 -9.22
N PRO A 128 10.42 -8.73 -8.23
CA PRO A 128 9.56 -7.62 -7.82
C PRO A 128 9.62 -6.39 -8.74
N VAL A 129 10.48 -6.39 -9.75
CA VAL A 129 10.69 -5.26 -10.65
C VAL A 129 10.15 -5.59 -12.02
N VAL A 130 9.16 -4.83 -12.48
CA VAL A 130 8.55 -4.95 -13.80
C VAL A 130 9.11 -3.89 -14.71
N GLU A 131 9.75 -4.28 -15.82
CA GLU A 131 10.10 -3.37 -16.91
C GLU A 131 8.94 -3.28 -17.91
N TYR A 132 8.59 -2.07 -18.32
CA TYR A 132 7.54 -1.84 -19.31
C TYR A 132 7.84 -0.68 -20.26
N SER A 133 7.87 -0.97 -21.56
CA SER A 133 7.93 0.01 -22.63
C SER A 133 6.65 -0.02 -23.46
N PRO A 134 5.92 1.10 -23.61
CA PRO A 134 4.68 1.15 -24.38
C PRO A 134 4.81 0.66 -25.83
N LEU A 135 5.97 0.88 -26.45
CA LEU A 135 6.22 0.49 -27.85
C LEU A 135 6.61 -0.98 -27.98
N ARG A 136 7.43 -1.51 -27.07
CA ARG A 136 7.95 -2.88 -27.15
C ARG A 136 7.00 -3.92 -26.55
N ASP A 137 6.23 -3.52 -25.55
CA ASP A 137 5.49 -4.44 -24.69
C ASP A 137 3.96 -4.34 -24.85
N LYS A 138 3.48 -3.68 -25.91
CA LYS A 138 2.04 -3.49 -26.20
C LYS A 138 1.23 -4.78 -26.17
N ASN A 139 1.82 -5.89 -26.61
CA ASN A 139 1.16 -7.20 -26.69
C ASN A 139 1.54 -8.14 -25.53
N LYS A 140 2.18 -7.61 -24.48
CA LYS A 140 2.56 -8.38 -23.29
C LYS A 140 1.67 -8.02 -22.11
N TRP A 141 1.67 -8.89 -21.08
CA TRP A 141 0.84 -8.72 -19.90
C TRP A 141 1.08 -7.39 -19.18
N GLN A 142 2.31 -6.85 -19.22
CA GLN A 142 2.63 -5.56 -18.60
C GLN A 142 1.75 -4.43 -19.14
N HIS A 143 1.30 -4.51 -20.39
CA HIS A 143 0.45 -3.48 -21.00
C HIS A 143 -0.88 -3.31 -20.26
N ALA A 144 -1.46 -4.40 -19.73
CA ALA A 144 -2.71 -4.35 -18.98
C ALA A 144 -2.60 -3.56 -17.66
N PHE A 145 -1.39 -3.42 -17.12
CA PHE A 145 -1.15 -2.77 -15.83
C PHE A 145 -0.43 -1.43 -15.94
N PHE A 146 0.47 -1.27 -16.91
CA PHE A 146 1.41 -0.14 -17.00
C PHE A 146 1.14 0.83 -18.17
N SER A 147 0.13 0.54 -19.01
CA SER A 147 -0.32 1.49 -20.04
C SER A 147 -1.02 2.73 -19.45
N GLN A 148 -1.29 3.71 -20.30
CA GLN A 148 -2.07 4.92 -19.95
C GLN A 148 -3.56 4.78 -20.33
N VAL A 149 -3.98 3.56 -20.68
CA VAL A 149 -5.33 3.28 -21.21
C VAL A 149 -6.26 2.97 -20.03
N ASP A 150 -7.55 3.31 -20.17
CA ASP A 150 -8.63 2.96 -19.23
C ASP A 150 -8.33 3.28 -17.75
N GLY A 151 -7.71 4.43 -17.46
CA GLY A 151 -7.42 4.87 -16.10
C GLY A 151 -6.42 4.00 -15.32
N LYS A 152 -5.71 3.06 -15.97
CA LYS A 152 -4.74 2.18 -15.29
C LYS A 152 -3.61 2.96 -14.62
N HIS A 153 -3.21 4.11 -15.17
CA HIS A 153 -2.23 4.97 -14.52
C HIS A 153 -2.76 5.62 -13.24
N LEU A 154 -4.04 5.98 -13.19
CA LEU A 154 -4.69 6.50 -11.97
C LEU A 154 -4.65 5.44 -10.86
N LEU A 155 -5.00 4.19 -11.19
CA LEU A 155 -4.87 3.07 -10.25
C LEU A 155 -3.44 2.89 -9.78
N ARG A 156 -2.45 2.90 -10.69
CA ARG A 156 -1.02 2.82 -10.30
C ARG A 156 -0.59 3.95 -9.38
N GLU A 157 -1.01 5.18 -9.64
CA GLU A 157 -0.66 6.36 -8.84
C GLU A 157 -1.32 6.35 -7.44
N ALA A 158 -2.49 5.73 -7.32
CA ALA A 158 -3.18 5.55 -6.06
C ALA A 158 -2.64 4.35 -5.26
N CYS A 159 -2.10 3.33 -5.92
CA CYS A 159 -1.59 2.11 -5.30
C CYS A 159 -0.17 2.25 -4.70
N PRO A 160 0.28 1.32 -3.83
CA PRO A 160 1.63 1.28 -3.25
C PRO A 160 2.69 0.79 -4.25
N ILE A 161 2.73 1.42 -5.42
CA ILE A 161 3.63 1.14 -6.53
C ILE A 161 4.44 2.39 -6.83
N ILE A 162 5.72 2.21 -7.13
CA ILE A 162 6.64 3.29 -7.48
C ILE A 162 7.33 3.00 -8.80
N ARG A 163 7.60 4.09 -9.54
CA ARG A 163 8.52 4.08 -10.67
C ARG A 163 9.95 4.30 -10.19
N ILE A 164 10.90 3.54 -10.70
CA ILE A 164 12.30 3.58 -10.26
C ILE A 164 13.04 4.69 -11.03
N GLY A 165 13.16 5.88 -10.42
CA GLY A 165 13.85 7.03 -11.03
C GLY A 165 13.24 7.41 -12.39
N SER A 166 14.08 7.71 -13.38
CA SER A 166 13.65 7.99 -14.76
C SER A 166 13.51 6.72 -15.62
N SER A 167 13.65 5.53 -15.04
CA SER A 167 13.58 4.28 -15.81
C SER A 167 12.14 3.86 -16.05
N ASN A 168 11.96 2.96 -17.00
CA ASN A 168 10.67 2.32 -17.30
C ASN A 168 10.41 1.09 -16.43
N GLN A 169 10.89 1.13 -15.18
CA GLN A 169 10.75 0.05 -14.22
C GLN A 169 9.83 0.45 -13.09
N TYR A 170 8.99 -0.49 -12.69
CA TYR A 170 7.97 -0.34 -11.66
C TYR A 170 8.11 -1.45 -10.64
N ARG A 171 7.78 -1.14 -9.39
CA ARG A 171 7.69 -2.15 -8.33
C ARG A 171 6.73 -1.71 -7.25
N PHE A 172 6.23 -2.66 -6.48
CA PHE A 172 5.65 -2.33 -5.18
C PHE A 172 6.69 -1.64 -4.31
N ILE A 173 6.24 -0.76 -3.42
CA ILE A 173 7.11 -0.01 -2.49
C ILE A 173 7.99 -0.94 -1.64
N HIS A 174 7.55 -2.18 -1.43
CA HIS A 174 8.25 -3.24 -0.72
C HIS A 174 7.75 -4.61 -1.18
N ARG A 175 8.63 -5.62 -1.17
CA ARG A 175 8.32 -7.00 -1.59
C ARG A 175 7.14 -7.60 -0.81
N SER A 176 7.04 -7.29 0.48
CA SER A 176 5.94 -7.82 1.29
C SER A 176 4.56 -7.33 0.87
N VAL A 177 4.46 -6.19 0.16
CA VAL A 177 3.18 -5.70 -0.39
C VAL A 177 2.80 -6.49 -1.64
N LEU A 178 3.79 -6.87 -2.47
CA LEU A 178 3.61 -7.82 -3.57
C LEU A 178 3.09 -9.16 -3.03
N GLU A 179 3.74 -9.70 -2.00
CA GLU A 179 3.37 -10.96 -1.36
C GLU A 179 1.98 -10.88 -0.67
N TYR A 180 1.66 -9.74 -0.05
CA TYR A 180 0.32 -9.47 0.47
C TYR A 180 -0.74 -9.51 -0.64
N GLY A 181 -0.47 -8.86 -1.78
CA GLY A 181 -1.40 -8.86 -2.92
C GLY A 181 -1.65 -10.27 -3.44
N LEU A 182 -0.58 -11.09 -3.56
CA LEU A 182 -0.72 -12.49 -3.95
C LEU A 182 -1.53 -13.30 -2.93
N ALA A 183 -1.26 -13.13 -1.64
CA ALA A 183 -1.96 -13.87 -0.58
C ALA A 183 -3.45 -13.51 -0.45
N ARG A 184 -3.89 -12.41 -1.07
CA ARG A 184 -5.28 -11.94 -1.08
C ARG A 184 -5.98 -12.19 -2.43
N ALA A 185 -5.25 -12.68 -3.43
CA ALA A 185 -5.77 -12.96 -4.78
C ALA A 185 -6.67 -14.20 -4.79
#